data_AF-A0AAV4IX11-F1
#
_entry.id   AF-A0AAV4IX11-F1
#
_cell.length_a   1.000
_cell.length_b   1.000
_cell.length_c   1.000
_cell.angle_alpha   90.00
_cell.angle_beta   90.00
_cell.angle_gamma   90.00
#
_symmetry.space_group_name_H-M   'P 1'
#
loop_
_entity.id
_entity.type
_entity.pdbx_description
1 polymer ?
#
loop_
_entity_poly.entity_id
_entity_poly.type
_entity_poly.pdbx_seq_one_letter_code
_entity_poly.pdbx_strand_id
1 'polypeptide(L)'
;MRKYVVLTTKHHEGFCNWPSKYSWNWNSWDVGPHRDLVGDLVTSLRKKGLRFGAYHSLFEFFNPLFLEDKKNGFKTQDFVRMKTMPELYELVNQYKPDMVWSDGTETAVDTYWNSTNFLAWLYNDR
;
A
#
# COMPACT_ATOMS: atom_id res chain seq x y z
N MET A 1 27.18 -5.28 -1.08
CA MET A 1 25.91 -4.72 -0.56
C MET A 1 24.98 -4.43 -1.73
N ARG A 2 23.70 -4.85 -1.68
CA ARG A 2 22.69 -4.49 -2.69
C ARG A 2 22.06 -3.13 -2.29
N LYS A 3 22.04 -2.17 -3.20
CA LYS A 3 21.41 -0.86 -2.99
C LYS A 3 19.92 -0.94 -3.35
N TYR A 4 19.09 -0.23 -2.61
CA TYR A 4 17.65 -0.20 -2.79
C TYR A 4 17.12 1.23 -2.71
N VAL A 5 15.94 1.46 -3.29
CA VAL A 5 15.17 2.69 -3.16
C VAL A 5 13.78 2.33 -2.65
N VAL A 6 13.28 3.09 -1.67
CA VAL A 6 11.92 2.93 -1.14
C VAL A 6 11.11 4.14 -1.57
N LEU A 7 9.99 3.91 -2.25
CA LEU A 7 9.07 4.97 -2.65
C LEU A 7 7.81 4.93 -1.79
N THR A 8 7.34 6.10 -1.37
CA THR A 8 6.00 6.30 -0.83
C THR A 8 4.96 5.99 -1.90
N THR A 9 4.43 4.77 -1.89
CA THR A 9 3.37 4.39 -2.85
C THR A 9 2.05 5.04 -2.43
N LYS A 10 1.74 4.99 -1.13
CA LYS A 10 0.62 5.67 -0.48
C LYS A 10 1.04 6.11 0.92
N HIS A 11 0.72 7.34 1.30
CA HIS A 11 0.90 7.86 2.66
C HIS A 11 -0.47 8.08 3.33
N HIS A 12 -0.48 8.60 4.55
CA HIS A 12 -1.67 8.68 5.42
C HIS A 12 -2.83 9.51 4.85
N GLU A 13 -2.60 10.39 3.87
CA GLU A 13 -3.67 11.09 3.15
C GLU A 13 -4.43 10.19 2.14
N GLY A 14 -3.95 8.98 1.89
CA GLY A 14 -4.59 7.98 1.04
C GLY A 14 -4.32 8.14 -0.46
N PHE A 15 -3.52 9.11 -0.88
CA PHE A 15 -3.21 9.33 -2.29
C PHE A 15 -2.25 8.25 -2.82
N CYS A 16 -2.65 7.55 -3.88
CA CYS A 16 -1.83 6.51 -4.49
C CYS A 16 -0.98 7.06 -5.64
N ASN A 17 0.33 6.84 -5.61
CA ASN A 17 1.25 7.19 -6.71
C ASN A 17 1.25 6.17 -7.88
N TRP A 18 0.19 5.37 -7.98
CA TRP A 18 -0.06 4.39 -9.04
C TRP A 18 -1.56 4.35 -9.36
N PRO A 19 -2.00 3.85 -10.53
CA PRO A 19 -3.41 3.77 -10.93
C PRO A 19 -4.20 2.71 -10.13
N SER A 20 -4.34 2.93 -8.82
CA SER A 20 -5.01 2.01 -7.90
C SER A 20 -6.50 1.90 -8.19
N LYS A 21 -6.99 0.68 -8.39
CA LYS A 21 -8.45 0.42 -8.55
C LYS A 21 -9.25 0.73 -7.29
N TYR A 22 -8.58 0.80 -6.14
CA TYR A 22 -9.20 1.02 -4.84
C TYR A 22 -9.08 2.48 -4.38
N SER A 23 -8.36 3.33 -5.12
CA SER A 23 -8.27 4.78 -4.93
C SER A 23 -8.78 5.55 -6.14
N TRP A 24 -9.94 5.18 -6.67
CA TRP A 24 -10.53 5.88 -7.82
C TRP A 24 -10.65 7.38 -7.54
N ASN A 25 -10.20 8.20 -8.50
CA ASN A 25 -10.17 9.65 -8.42
C ASN A 25 -9.31 10.24 -7.28
N TRP A 26 -8.45 9.44 -6.65
CA TRP A 26 -7.49 9.87 -5.63
C TRP A 26 -6.14 9.15 -5.81
N ASN A 27 -5.63 9.21 -7.04
CA ASN A 27 -4.35 8.62 -7.41
C ASN A 27 -3.69 9.43 -8.54
N SER A 28 -2.39 9.21 -8.77
CA SER A 28 -1.57 9.98 -9.71
C SER A 28 -1.94 9.81 -11.18
N TRP A 29 -2.77 8.82 -11.52
CA TRP A 29 -3.27 8.60 -12.87
C TRP A 29 -4.54 9.42 -13.14
N ASP A 30 -5.51 9.33 -12.22
CA ASP A 30 -6.79 10.01 -12.36
C ASP A 30 -6.65 11.52 -12.14
N VAL A 31 -5.80 11.93 -11.19
CA VAL A 31 -5.61 13.33 -10.82
C VAL A 31 -4.13 13.71 -10.75
N GLY A 32 -3.81 14.92 -11.19
CA GLY A 32 -2.45 15.48 -11.13
C GLY A 32 -1.54 14.97 -12.25
N PRO A 33 -0.51 14.15 -11.99
CA PRO A 33 0.52 13.79 -12.98
C PRO A 33 0.06 13.01 -14.22
N HIS A 34 -1.13 12.39 -14.17
CA HIS A 34 -1.65 11.48 -15.19
C HIS A 34 -0.66 10.38 -15.59
N ARG A 35 -0.03 9.77 -14.58
CA ARG A 35 1.09 8.85 -14.75
C ARG A 35 1.18 7.80 -13.63
N ASP A 36 1.63 6.60 -13.98
CA ASP A 36 1.99 5.55 -13.02
C ASP A 36 3.40 5.77 -12.49
N LEU A 37 3.54 6.60 -11.45
CA LEU A 37 4.84 6.98 -10.91
C LEU A 37 5.58 5.80 -10.29
N VAL A 38 4.85 4.86 -9.68
CA VAL A 38 5.44 3.62 -9.15
C VAL A 38 6.00 2.77 -10.29
N GLY A 39 5.21 2.51 -11.33
CA GLY A 39 5.63 1.71 -12.49
C GLY A 39 6.85 2.27 -13.22
N ASP A 40 6.88 3.59 -13.41
CA ASP A 40 8.01 4.28 -14.04
C ASP A 40 9.31 4.18 -13.22
N LEU A 41 9.21 4.37 -11.90
CA LEU A 41 10.36 4.25 -11.01
C LEU A 41 10.85 2.81 -10.98
N VAL A 42 9.95 1.84 -10.81
CA VAL A 42 10.28 0.40 -10.79
C VAL A 42 11.03 0.00 -12.06
N THR A 43 10.52 0.42 -13.22
CA THR A 43 11.17 0.16 -14.51
C THR A 43 12.58 0.74 -14.57
N SER A 44 12.74 1.97 -14.08
CA SER A 44 14.03 2.68 -14.08
C SER A 44 15.05 2.06 -13.11
N LEU A 45 14.61 1.64 -11.92
CA LEU A 45 15.46 0.98 -10.92
C LEU A 45 15.93 -0.38 -11.41
N ARG A 46 15.04 -1.19 -12.00
CA ARG A 46 15.37 -2.51 -12.55
C ARG A 46 16.39 -2.42 -13.67
N LYS A 47 16.26 -1.44 -14.57
CA LYS A 47 17.27 -1.16 -15.62
C LYS A 47 18.67 -0.86 -15.07
N LYS A 48 18.74 -0.33 -13.84
CA LYS A 48 19.99 -0.03 -13.12
C LYS A 48 20.42 -1.14 -12.17
N GLY A 49 19.72 -2.28 -12.13
CA GLY A 49 19.99 -3.38 -11.20
C GLY A 49 19.74 -3.04 -9.72
N LEU A 50 18.93 -2.01 -9.44
CA LEU A 50 18.57 -1.59 -8.09
C LEU A 50 17.30 -2.32 -7.62
N ARG A 51 17.23 -2.58 -6.30
CA ARG A 51 16.07 -3.19 -5.65
C ARG A 51 15.00 -2.13 -5.36
N PHE A 52 13.73 -2.51 -5.46
CA PHE A 52 12.60 -1.63 -5.20
C PHE A 52 11.90 -1.99 -3.89
N GLY A 53 11.77 -1.02 -3.00
CA GLY A 53 10.91 -1.08 -1.83
C GLY A 53 9.65 -0.25 -2.02
N ALA A 54 8.52 -0.78 -1.60
CA ALA A 54 7.25 -0.09 -1.59
C ALA A 54 6.90 0.29 -0.16
N TYR A 55 6.89 1.59 0.14
CA TYR A 55 6.26 2.08 1.37
C TYR A 55 4.76 2.20 1.17
N HIS A 56 3.98 1.72 2.14
CA HIS A 56 2.53 1.79 2.10
C HIS A 56 1.97 2.03 3.50
N SER A 57 1.33 3.18 3.72
CA SER A 57 0.60 3.42 4.96
C SER A 57 -0.58 2.47 5.11
N LEU A 58 -0.72 1.86 6.29
CA LEU A 58 -1.82 0.96 6.61
C LEU A 58 -3.14 1.70 6.78
N PHE A 59 -3.14 2.98 7.17
CA PHE A 59 -4.34 3.77 7.46
C PHE A 59 -4.47 5.03 6.61
N GLU A 60 -5.65 5.65 6.68
CA GLU A 60 -5.94 6.91 6.00
C GLU A 60 -6.61 7.90 6.96
N PHE A 61 -6.12 9.15 7.01
CA PHE A 61 -6.61 10.18 7.91
C PHE A 61 -8.11 10.46 7.76
N PHE A 62 -8.61 10.44 6.54
CA PHE A 62 -9.95 10.92 6.19
C PHE A 62 -10.86 9.85 5.59
N ASN A 63 -10.41 8.59 5.52
CA ASN A 63 -11.24 7.54 4.92
C ASN A 63 -12.42 7.21 5.86
N PRO A 64 -13.67 7.32 5.39
CA PRO A 64 -14.84 7.06 6.23
C PRO A 64 -14.85 5.67 6.86
N LEU A 65 -14.38 4.64 6.15
CA LEU A 65 -14.32 3.28 6.68
C LEU A 65 -13.32 3.18 7.82
N PHE A 66 -12.14 3.80 7.68
CA PHE A 66 -11.14 3.80 8.75
C PHE A 66 -11.64 4.58 9.97
N LEU A 67 -12.30 5.72 9.76
CA LEU A 67 -12.86 6.52 10.83
C LEU A 67 -13.98 5.77 11.58
N GLU A 68 -14.81 5.01 10.88
CA GLU A 68 -15.88 4.20 11.49
C GLU A 68 -15.30 3.00 12.26
N ASP A 69 -14.36 2.25 11.67
CA ASP A 69 -13.63 1.18 12.35
C ASP A 69 -12.93 1.72 13.60
N LYS A 70 -12.26 2.88 13.51
CA LYS A 70 -11.60 3.51 14.67
C LYS A 70 -12.61 3.93 15.74
N LYS A 71 -13.74 4.53 15.36
CA LYS A 71 -14.79 4.98 16.28
C LYS A 71 -15.42 3.81 17.04
N ASN A 72 -15.54 2.64 16.40
CA ASN A 72 -16.08 1.45 17.05
C ASN A 72 -15.04 0.63 17.85
N GLY A 73 -13.79 1.11 17.91
CA GLY A 73 -12.70 0.45 18.62
C GLY A 73 -12.13 -0.74 17.85
N PHE A 74 -12.11 -0.67 16.52
CA PHE A 74 -11.59 -1.69 15.61
C PHE A 74 -12.27 -3.07 15.78
N LYS A 75 -13.57 -3.07 16.08
CA LYS A 75 -14.40 -4.28 16.20
C LYS A 75 -14.81 -4.83 14.83
N THR A 76 -14.82 -3.96 13.82
CA THR A 76 -14.96 -4.32 12.41
C THR A 76 -13.63 -4.09 11.69
N GLN A 77 -13.52 -4.61 10.47
CA GLN A 77 -12.34 -4.52 9.60
C GLN A 77 -12.73 -4.10 8.19
N ASP A 78 -13.75 -3.24 8.06
CA ASP A 78 -14.29 -2.90 6.74
C ASP A 78 -13.28 -2.12 5.91
N PHE A 79 -12.52 -1.21 6.54
CA PHE A 79 -11.44 -0.52 5.87
C PHE A 79 -10.35 -1.49 5.42
N VAL A 80 -9.95 -2.44 6.26
CA VAL A 80 -8.91 -3.42 5.91
C VAL A 80 -9.35 -4.31 4.75
N ARG A 81 -10.60 -4.80 4.80
CA ARG A 81 -11.19 -5.70 3.79
C ARG A 81 -11.42 -5.01 2.45
N MET A 82 -11.89 -3.76 2.47
CA MET A 82 -12.34 -3.06 1.27
C MET A 82 -11.27 -2.15 0.67
N LYS A 83 -10.26 -1.75 1.45
CA LYS A 83 -9.28 -0.73 1.06
C LYS A 83 -7.83 -1.21 1.22
N THR A 84 -7.34 -1.40 2.44
CA THR A 84 -5.91 -1.64 2.68
C THR A 84 -5.40 -2.96 2.07
N MET A 85 -6.09 -4.08 2.33
CA MET A 85 -5.63 -5.39 1.82
C MET A 85 -5.68 -5.45 0.29
N PRO A 86 -6.78 -5.09 -0.39
CA PRO A 86 -6.82 -5.13 -1.85
C PRO A 86 -5.77 -4.24 -2.51
N GLU A 87 -5.44 -3.07 -1.94
CA GLU A 87 -4.35 -2.21 -2.41
C GLU A 87 -2.97 -2.87 -2.25
N LEU A 88 -2.69 -3.48 -1.09
CA LEU A 88 -1.43 -4.19 -0.86
C LEU A 88 -1.27 -5.37 -1.81
N TYR A 89 -2.32 -6.17 -2.03
CA TYR A 89 -2.30 -7.26 -3.00
C TYR A 89 -2.07 -6.74 -4.42
N GLU A 90 -2.75 -5.66 -4.81
CA GLU A 90 -2.57 -5.02 -6.12
C GLU A 90 -1.13 -4.55 -6.31
N LEU A 91 -0.62 -3.76 -5.37
CA LEU A 91 0.73 -3.19 -5.38
C LEU A 91 1.80 -4.29 -5.49
N VAL A 92 1.68 -5.32 -4.66
CA VAL A 92 2.62 -6.44 -4.65
C VAL A 92 2.56 -7.23 -5.96
N ASN A 93 1.36 -7.52 -6.47
CA ASN A 93 1.21 -8.30 -7.69
C ASN A 93 1.66 -7.54 -8.94
N GLN A 94 1.37 -6.25 -9.04
CA GLN A 94 1.74 -5.44 -10.20
C GLN A 94 3.24 -5.13 -10.20
N TYR A 95 3.77 -4.66 -9.08
CA TYR A 95 5.12 -4.10 -9.05
C TYR A 95 6.18 -5.04 -8.50
N LYS A 96 5.80 -6.17 -7.90
CA LYS A 96 6.71 -7.20 -7.37
C LYS A 96 7.88 -6.56 -6.57
N PRO A 97 7.59 -5.79 -5.51
CA PRO A 97 8.62 -5.15 -4.71
C PRO A 97 9.50 -6.19 -4.02
N ASP A 98 10.77 -5.84 -3.81
CA ASP A 98 11.74 -6.59 -3.02
C ASP A 98 11.52 -6.38 -1.51
N MET A 99 10.85 -5.30 -1.13
CA MET A 99 10.52 -4.95 0.25
C MET A 99 9.15 -4.27 0.30
N VAL A 100 8.30 -4.69 1.24
CA VAL A 100 7.09 -3.97 1.62
C VAL A 100 7.38 -3.31 2.97
N TRP A 101 7.28 -1.98 3.03
CA TRP A 101 7.55 -1.19 4.23
C TRP A 101 6.25 -0.53 4.68
N SER A 102 5.57 -1.16 5.65
CA SER A 102 4.30 -0.68 6.19
C SER A 102 4.49 0.29 7.36
N ASP A 103 3.58 1.24 7.50
CA ASP A 103 3.60 2.27 8.54
C ASP A 103 2.19 2.53 9.09
N GLY A 104 2.10 3.08 10.32
CA GLY A 104 0.84 3.39 10.99
C GLY A 104 0.32 2.32 11.96
N THR A 105 1.17 1.39 12.38
CA THR A 105 0.83 0.28 13.29
C THR A 105 0.43 0.74 14.69
N GLU A 106 0.80 1.95 15.10
CA GLU A 106 0.43 2.54 16.39
C GLU A 106 -1.08 2.77 16.54
N THR A 107 -1.84 2.72 15.44
CA THR A 107 -3.27 3.00 15.45
C THR A 107 -4.13 1.79 15.81
N ALA A 108 -3.71 0.57 15.48
CA ALA A 108 -4.46 -0.67 15.72
C ALA A 108 -3.53 -1.90 15.76
N VAL A 109 -3.97 -2.96 16.44
CA VAL A 109 -3.21 -4.22 16.57
C VAL A 109 -3.09 -4.97 15.24
N ASP A 110 -2.10 -5.85 15.13
CA ASP A 110 -1.78 -6.63 13.92
C ASP A 110 -2.96 -7.47 13.40
N THR A 111 -3.82 -7.96 14.30
CA THR A 111 -5.01 -8.75 13.96
C THR A 111 -6.04 -7.92 13.22
N TYR A 112 -6.20 -6.63 13.53
CA TYR A 112 -7.05 -5.70 12.78
C TYR A 112 -6.57 -5.59 11.33
N TRP A 113 -5.27 -5.44 11.13
CA TRP A 113 -4.62 -5.32 9.83
C TRP A 113 -4.53 -6.63 9.04
N ASN A 114 -5.01 -7.75 9.57
CA ASN A 114 -4.88 -9.07 8.94
C ASN A 114 -3.41 -9.41 8.56
N SER A 115 -2.44 -8.93 9.35
CA SER A 115 -1.02 -8.96 8.98
C SER A 115 -0.49 -10.39 8.81
N THR A 116 -0.90 -11.33 9.67
CA THR A 116 -0.46 -12.73 9.60
C THR A 116 -0.80 -13.37 8.26
N ASN A 117 -2.04 -13.22 7.79
CA ASN A 117 -2.48 -13.80 6.52
C ASN A 117 -1.82 -13.11 5.33
N PHE A 118 -1.66 -11.78 5.38
CA PHE A 118 -0.95 -11.06 4.34
C PHE A 118 0.51 -11.51 4.22
N LEU A 119 1.22 -11.66 5.34
CA LEU A 119 2.61 -12.12 5.35
C LEU A 119 2.73 -13.58 4.90
N ALA A 120 1.81 -14.45 5.33
CA ALA A 120 1.76 -15.84 4.88
C ALA A 120 1.60 -15.93 3.35
N TRP A 121 0.66 -15.16 2.78
CA TRP A 121 0.51 -15.05 1.33
C TRP A 121 1.76 -14.49 0.65
N LEU A 122 2.32 -13.40 1.19
CA LEU A 122 3.45 -12.67 0.59
C LEU A 122 4.71 -13.54 0.43
N TYR A 123 4.95 -14.47 1.36
CA TYR A 123 6.16 -15.29 1.38
C TYR A 123 5.96 -16.72 0.84
N ASN A 124 4.74 -17.24 0.78
CA ASN A 124 4.49 -18.62 0.35
C ASN A 124 3.75 -18.73 -0.99
N ASP A 125 2.79 -17.83 -1.25
CA ASP A 125 1.83 -18.00 -2.35
C ASP A 125 2.07 -17.06 -3.54
N ARG A 126 2.99 -16.09 -3.38
CA ARG A 126 3.30 -15.03 -4.35
C ARG A 126 4.31 -15.42 -5.43
#